data_AF-A0A9P6H1J7-F1
#
_entry.id   AF-A0A9P6H1J7-F1
#
_cell.length_a   1.000
_cell.length_b   1.000
_cell.length_c   1.000
_cell.angle_alpha   90.00
_cell.angle_beta   90.00
_cell.angle_gamma   90.00
#
_symmetry.space_group_name_H-M   'P 1'
#
loop_
_entity.id
_entity.type
_entity.pdbx_description
1 polymer ?
#
loop_
_entity_poly.entity_id
_entity_poly.type
_entity_poly.pdbx_seq_one_letter_code
_entity_poly.pdbx_strand_id
1 'polypeptide(L)'
;MNLLFYSLMLLSSTEHLTNNVEFNILETNIMKYKMFREIKTRTKFCKEQTKCTLRSCSSSSFLRNGYVSIQNLKETYTGYNGRFVWKKLYKICENEKDLLDFVSGIHFSVTVHIARNYSRLLRWYLPNPKLFRRKHKSKYERNFQKLLKFVKSAVFNKKSVKVTACCKKRCLCRQKGGSIISRKCFKEFGFFVFHRLLLERTLQKDQTLQKGIFVRGGGLIKKIKKILSLIDCLECDKCKILGNLQFEGLKEACREKISKEGFVYLVLFYRKLCQTSLDVEYLRSLENWIGYHFVDYADYLIYLILIFLFIKTILFVRKLCKL
;
A
#
# COMPACT_ATOMS: atom_id res chain seq x y z
N MET A 1 -18.12 10.24 -30.72
CA MET A 1 -17.89 10.03 -29.27
C MET A 1 -17.58 8.58 -28.89
N ASN A 2 -18.09 7.55 -29.57
CA ASN A 2 -17.89 6.15 -29.17
C ASN A 2 -16.45 5.62 -29.32
N LEU A 3 -15.70 5.98 -30.36
CA LEU A 3 -14.33 5.49 -30.59
C LEU A 3 -13.33 5.90 -29.49
N LEU A 4 -13.43 7.13 -28.97
CA LEU A 4 -12.61 7.61 -27.86
C LEU A 4 -12.92 6.87 -26.55
N PHE A 5 -14.19 6.52 -26.32
CA PHE A 5 -14.60 5.77 -25.14
C PHE A 5 -14.08 4.33 -25.15
N TYR A 6 -14.18 3.64 -26.30
CA TYR A 6 -13.62 2.30 -26.46
C TYR A 6 -12.10 2.29 -26.32
N SER A 7 -11.40 3.29 -26.87
CA SER A 7 -9.94 3.41 -26.73
C SER A 7 -9.53 3.61 -25.25
N LEU A 8 -10.23 4.47 -24.50
CA LEU A 8 -9.99 4.68 -23.07
C LEU A 8 -10.28 3.43 -22.22
N MET A 9 -11.35 2.68 -22.54
CA MET A 9 -11.68 1.41 -21.88
C MET A 9 -10.61 0.35 -22.10
N LEU A 10 -10.11 0.20 -23.34
CA LEU A 10 -9.03 -0.74 -23.67
C LEU A 10 -7.71 -0.34 -23.00
N LEU A 11 -7.40 0.96 -22.93
CA LEU A 11 -6.22 1.45 -22.20
C LEU A 11 -6.33 1.18 -20.70
N SER A 12 -7.51 1.37 -20.11
CA SER A 12 -7.74 1.07 -18.69
C SER A 12 -7.62 -0.43 -18.39
N SER A 13 -8.13 -1.31 -19.28
CA SER A 13 -8.06 -2.76 -19.08
C SER A 13 -6.64 -3.30 -19.23
N THR A 14 -5.86 -2.74 -20.16
CA THR A 14 -4.46 -3.14 -20.37
C THR A 14 -3.55 -2.70 -19.23
N GLU A 15 -3.71 -1.48 -18.71
CA GLU A 15 -2.95 -1.01 -17.53
C GLU A 15 -3.25 -1.88 -16.29
N HIS A 16 -4.52 -2.25 -16.09
CA HIS A 16 -4.91 -3.17 -15.02
C HIS A 16 -4.30 -4.56 -15.15
N LEU A 17 -4.41 -5.19 -16.33
CA LEU A 17 -3.85 -6.53 -16.56
C LEU A 17 -2.34 -6.54 -16.30
N THR A 18 -1.67 -5.46 -16.72
CA THR A 18 -0.25 -5.27 -16.46
C THR A 18 0.00 -5.23 -14.95
N ASN A 19 -0.68 -4.36 -14.19
CA ASN A 19 -0.49 -4.28 -12.73
C ASN A 19 -0.74 -5.60 -12.00
N ASN A 20 -1.69 -6.42 -12.44
CA ASN A 20 -1.95 -7.75 -11.88
C ASN A 20 -0.78 -8.72 -12.12
N VAL A 21 -0.32 -8.83 -13.38
CA VAL A 21 0.85 -9.66 -13.73
C VAL A 21 2.08 -9.21 -12.93
N GLU A 22 2.30 -7.91 -12.85
CA GLU A 22 3.41 -7.33 -12.09
C GLU A 22 3.32 -7.69 -10.61
N PHE A 23 2.15 -7.52 -9.99
CA PHE A 23 1.91 -7.89 -8.60
C PHE A 23 2.19 -9.38 -8.35
N ASN A 24 1.66 -10.27 -9.19
CA ASN A 24 1.87 -11.72 -9.06
C ASN A 24 3.34 -12.09 -9.17
N ILE A 25 4.10 -11.43 -10.06
CA ILE A 25 5.53 -11.65 -10.15
C ILE A 25 6.26 -11.15 -8.89
N LEU A 26 5.90 -9.96 -8.37
CA LEU A 26 6.47 -9.45 -7.13
C LEU A 26 6.19 -10.43 -5.97
N GLU A 27 4.97 -10.96 -5.85
CA GLU A 27 4.62 -11.93 -4.82
C GLU A 27 5.38 -13.26 -4.98
N THR A 28 5.29 -13.88 -6.15
CA THR A 28 5.84 -15.24 -6.36
C THR A 28 7.37 -15.25 -6.39
N ASN A 29 7.99 -14.27 -7.07
CA ASN A 29 9.42 -14.30 -7.34
C ASN A 29 10.25 -13.49 -6.34
N ILE A 30 9.70 -12.44 -5.73
CA ILE A 30 10.48 -11.56 -4.87
C ILE A 30 10.21 -11.84 -3.40
N MET A 31 8.96 -12.05 -3.00
CA MET A 31 8.62 -12.31 -1.59
C MET A 31 9.14 -13.66 -1.07
N LYS A 32 9.70 -14.52 -1.93
CA LYS A 32 10.44 -15.72 -1.50
C LYS A 32 11.74 -15.41 -0.76
N TYR A 33 12.34 -14.23 -0.98
CA TYR A 33 13.59 -13.87 -0.32
C TYR A 33 13.34 -13.17 1.03
N LYS A 34 14.11 -13.59 2.05
CA LYS A 34 13.99 -13.06 3.42
C LYS A 34 14.05 -11.54 3.50
N MET A 35 14.90 -10.89 2.70
CA MET A 35 15.06 -9.42 2.71
C MET A 35 13.79 -8.65 2.31
N PHE A 36 12.88 -9.26 1.54
CA PHE A 36 11.60 -8.65 1.18
C PHE A 36 10.46 -9.12 2.10
N ARG A 37 10.66 -10.20 2.86
CA ARG A 37 9.71 -10.64 3.89
C ARG A 37 9.85 -9.87 5.19
N GLU A 38 11.07 -9.49 5.55
CA GLU A 38 11.38 -8.84 6.82
C GLU A 38 12.09 -7.52 6.57
N ILE A 39 11.56 -6.44 7.14
CA ILE A 39 12.22 -5.13 7.12
C ILE A 39 12.68 -4.74 8.51
N LYS A 40 13.85 -4.12 8.59
CA LYS A 40 14.30 -3.48 9.83
C LYS A 40 13.57 -2.16 10.01
N THR A 41 12.82 -2.00 11.09
CA THR A 41 12.10 -0.76 11.36
C THR A 41 13.06 0.37 11.69
N ARG A 42 12.92 1.51 11.00
CA ARG A 42 13.69 2.73 11.27
C ARG A 42 12.99 3.68 12.25
N THR A 43 11.94 3.22 12.90
CA THR A 43 11.09 4.02 13.78
C THR A 43 11.89 4.55 14.95
N LYS A 44 11.97 5.88 15.07
CA LYS A 44 12.56 6.53 16.23
C LYS A 44 11.57 6.59 17.39
N PHE A 45 12.09 6.60 18.61
CA PHE A 45 11.29 6.84 19.80
C PHE A 45 10.86 8.32 19.85
N CYS A 46 9.58 8.60 20.09
CA CYS A 46 9.09 9.95 20.37
C CYS A 46 8.65 10.03 21.82
N LYS A 47 9.14 11.05 22.55
CA LYS A 47 8.89 11.27 23.97
C LYS A 47 7.41 11.58 24.30
N GLU A 48 6.63 11.99 23.31
CA GLU A 48 5.25 12.48 23.45
C GLU A 48 4.16 11.43 23.16
N GLN A 49 4.47 10.14 23.11
CA GLN A 49 3.45 9.12 22.79
C GLN A 49 2.45 8.95 23.95
N THR A 50 1.29 9.57 23.82
CA THR A 50 0.09 9.32 24.63
C THR A 50 -0.56 7.96 24.30
N LYS A 51 -1.35 7.45 25.26
CA LYS A 51 -1.99 6.12 25.24
C LYS A 51 -2.69 5.84 23.90
N CYS A 52 -2.20 4.85 23.16
CA CYS A 52 -2.85 4.35 21.95
C CYS A 52 -4.09 3.48 22.27
N THR A 53 -4.97 3.26 21.30
CA THR A 53 -6.12 2.35 21.47
C THR A 53 -5.67 0.89 21.40
N LEU A 54 -6.41 -0.05 22.03
CA LEU A 54 -6.10 -1.51 22.01
C LEU A 54 -5.83 -2.04 20.58
N ARG A 55 -6.56 -1.56 19.58
CA ARG A 55 -6.36 -1.94 18.16
C ARG A 55 -5.16 -1.26 17.50
N SER A 56 -4.74 -0.11 18.01
CA SER A 56 -3.61 0.68 17.48
C SER A 56 -2.27 0.32 18.14
N CYS A 57 -2.27 -0.11 19.41
CA CYS A 57 -1.08 -0.53 20.18
C CYS A 57 -0.64 -1.98 19.93
N SER A 58 -1.36 -2.78 19.14
CA SER A 58 -1.11 -4.23 18.99
C SER A 58 0.21 -4.59 18.27
N SER A 59 1.11 -3.62 18.06
CA SER A 59 2.32 -3.76 17.25
C SER A 59 3.43 -4.59 17.88
N SER A 60 3.43 -4.73 19.21
CA SER A 60 4.42 -5.53 19.95
C SER A 60 4.47 -6.98 19.45
N SER A 61 3.38 -7.48 18.86
CA SER A 61 3.32 -8.80 18.24
C SER A 61 4.06 -8.92 16.90
N PHE A 62 4.31 -7.81 16.19
CA PHE A 62 4.93 -7.81 14.85
C PHE A 62 6.42 -7.50 14.86
N LEU A 63 6.91 -6.88 15.94
CA LEU A 63 8.31 -6.51 16.11
C LEU A 63 9.07 -7.66 16.79
N ARG A 64 9.96 -8.33 16.05
CA ARG A 64 10.93 -9.30 16.60
C ARG A 64 12.34 -8.78 16.35
N ASN A 65 13.07 -8.42 17.40
CA ASN A 65 14.45 -7.89 17.33
C ASN A 65 14.60 -6.69 16.37
N GLY A 66 13.60 -5.80 16.30
CA GLY A 66 13.60 -4.63 15.41
C GLY A 66 13.30 -4.96 13.93
N TYR A 67 12.89 -6.20 13.62
CA TYR A 67 12.40 -6.61 12.31
C TYR A 67 10.90 -6.82 12.34
N VAL A 68 10.24 -6.49 11.21
CA VAL A 68 8.81 -6.71 11.01
C VAL A 68 8.58 -7.57 9.78
N SER A 69 7.79 -8.64 9.93
CA SER A 69 7.34 -9.46 8.82
C SER A 69 6.24 -8.74 8.03
N ILE A 70 6.56 -8.38 6.78
CA ILE A 70 5.67 -7.66 5.87
C ILE A 70 4.45 -8.51 5.48
N GLN A 71 4.61 -9.83 5.37
CA GLN A 71 3.51 -10.72 4.97
C GLN A 71 2.36 -10.71 5.98
N ASN A 72 2.70 -10.55 7.26
CA ASN A 72 1.71 -10.51 8.34
C ASN A 72 1.18 -9.09 8.60
N LEU A 73 1.85 -8.07 8.05
CA LEU A 73 1.52 -6.66 8.25
C LEU A 73 0.60 -6.12 7.15
N LYS A 74 -0.66 -6.57 7.14
CA LYS A 74 -1.70 -6.03 6.23
C LYS A 74 -2.13 -4.65 6.69
N GLU A 75 -2.26 -3.65 5.81
CA GLU A 75 -2.86 -2.36 6.19
C GLU A 75 -4.36 -2.51 6.39
N THR A 76 -4.85 -2.23 7.59
CA THR A 76 -6.24 -2.48 8.02
C THR A 76 -6.79 -1.27 8.78
N TYR A 77 -8.10 -1.21 8.96
CA TYR A 77 -8.69 -0.26 9.88
C TYR A 77 -8.23 -0.51 11.32
N THR A 78 -7.66 0.50 11.97
CA THR A 78 -7.19 0.43 13.37
C THR A 78 -8.04 1.27 14.33
N GLY A 79 -9.00 2.04 13.81
CA GLY A 79 -9.70 3.08 14.56
C GLY A 79 -8.87 4.36 14.78
N TYR A 80 -7.63 4.41 14.29
CA TYR A 80 -6.77 5.58 14.43
C TYR A 80 -7.28 6.78 13.61
N ASN A 81 -7.48 7.93 14.26
CA ASN A 81 -7.87 9.16 13.59
C ASN A 81 -6.64 9.94 13.08
N GLY A 82 -6.20 9.61 11.87
CA GLY A 82 -5.05 10.27 11.23
C GLY A 82 -5.32 11.69 10.69
N ARG A 83 -6.50 12.30 10.91
CA ARG A 83 -6.87 13.59 10.26
C ARG A 83 -5.83 14.69 10.51
N PHE A 84 -5.38 14.83 11.75
CA PHE A 84 -4.41 15.86 12.13
C PHE A 84 -3.03 15.63 11.52
N VAL A 85 -2.61 14.36 11.44
CA VAL A 85 -1.35 13.95 10.79
C VAL A 85 -1.40 14.29 9.32
N TRP A 86 -2.46 13.92 8.60
CA TRP A 86 -2.61 14.25 7.19
C TRP A 86 -2.59 15.76 6.95
N LYS A 87 -3.25 16.55 7.80
CA LYS A 87 -3.18 18.03 7.74
C LYS A 87 -1.74 18.53 7.84
N LYS A 88 -0.94 18.01 8.79
CA LYS A 88 0.49 18.34 8.93
C LYS A 88 1.32 17.88 7.72
N LEU A 89 1.05 16.68 7.20
CA LEU A 89 1.72 16.16 6.00
C LEU A 89 1.48 17.06 4.78
N TYR A 90 0.22 17.44 4.54
CA TYR A 90 -0.12 18.35 3.44
C TYR A 90 0.51 19.74 3.61
N LYS A 91 0.58 20.27 4.84
CA LYS A 91 1.29 21.53 5.12
C LYS A 91 2.79 21.48 4.78
N ILE A 92 3.44 20.31 4.93
CA ILE A 92 4.85 20.14 4.52
C ILE A 92 4.99 20.21 2.98
N CYS A 93 3.93 19.85 2.25
CA CYS A 93 3.92 19.71 0.78
C CYS A 93 3.37 20.93 0.04
N GLU A 94 2.88 21.96 0.74
CA GLU A 94 2.12 23.08 0.16
C GLU A 94 2.81 23.77 -1.03
N ASN A 95 4.13 23.89 -0.98
CA ASN A 95 4.94 24.53 -2.03
C ASN A 95 5.54 23.55 -3.05
N GLU A 96 5.14 22.27 -3.06
CA GLU A 96 5.68 21.24 -3.97
C GLU A 96 4.55 20.43 -4.57
N LYS A 97 4.09 20.83 -5.75
CA LYS A 97 2.95 20.19 -6.42
C LYS A 97 3.12 18.68 -6.59
N ASP A 98 4.31 18.23 -7.00
CA ASP A 98 4.56 16.80 -7.22
C ASP A 98 4.59 16.02 -5.90
N LEU A 99 5.21 16.57 -4.85
CA LEU A 99 5.15 15.94 -3.53
C LEU A 99 3.72 15.90 -3.01
N LEU A 100 2.94 16.96 -3.20
CA LEU A 100 1.54 17.04 -2.81
C LEU A 100 0.71 15.96 -3.52
N ASP A 101 0.91 15.78 -4.83
CA ASP A 101 0.25 14.72 -5.61
C ASP A 101 0.69 13.33 -5.11
N PHE A 102 1.98 13.12 -4.82
CA PHE A 102 2.48 11.85 -4.28
C PHE A 102 1.92 11.55 -2.89
N VAL A 103 1.89 12.52 -1.97
CA VAL A 103 1.29 12.35 -0.63
C VAL A 103 -0.22 12.09 -0.75
N SER A 104 -0.90 12.77 -1.67
CA SER A 104 -2.30 12.48 -1.98
C SER A 104 -2.50 11.06 -2.51
N GLY A 105 -1.61 10.56 -3.37
CA GLY A 105 -1.65 9.19 -3.87
C GLY A 105 -1.39 8.15 -2.78
N ILE A 106 -0.47 8.43 -1.85
CA ILE A 106 -0.23 7.57 -0.68
C ILE A 106 -1.46 7.55 0.23
N HIS A 107 -2.07 8.72 0.50
CA HIS A 107 -3.29 8.80 1.32
C HIS A 107 -4.46 8.03 0.69
N PHE A 108 -4.59 8.10 -0.64
CA PHE A 108 -5.54 7.28 -1.39
C PHE A 108 -5.27 5.78 -1.21
N SER A 109 -4.01 5.34 -1.39
CA SER A 109 -3.60 3.95 -1.17
C SER A 109 -3.93 3.45 0.25
N VAL A 110 -3.66 4.26 1.28
CA VAL A 110 -4.02 3.94 2.66
C VAL A 110 -5.53 3.76 2.84
N THR A 111 -6.31 4.67 2.25
CA THR A 111 -7.78 4.61 2.30
C THR A 111 -8.32 3.33 1.64
N VAL A 112 -7.78 2.97 0.47
CA VAL A 112 -8.14 1.75 -0.27
C VAL A 112 -7.87 0.51 0.56
N HIS A 113 -6.68 0.37 1.14
CA HIS A 113 -6.36 -0.81 1.94
C HIS A 113 -7.17 -0.90 3.24
N ILE A 114 -7.46 0.24 3.89
CA ILE A 114 -8.35 0.29 5.05
C ILE A 114 -9.75 -0.18 4.66
N ALA A 115 -10.27 0.25 3.50
CA ALA A 115 -11.57 -0.20 3.01
C ALA A 115 -11.55 -1.68 2.61
N ARG A 116 -10.47 -2.15 1.96
CA ARG A 116 -10.29 -3.55 1.57
C ARG A 116 -10.21 -4.49 2.77
N ASN A 117 -9.55 -4.06 3.84
CA ASN A 117 -9.30 -4.84 5.05
C ASN A 117 -9.93 -4.17 6.28
N TYR A 118 -11.24 -3.91 6.22
CA TYR A 118 -11.92 -3.05 7.18
C TYR A 118 -12.18 -3.73 8.52
N SER A 119 -12.87 -4.87 8.54
CA SER A 119 -13.11 -5.62 9.77
C SER A 119 -12.51 -7.02 9.67
N ARG A 120 -12.03 -7.55 10.80
CA ARG A 120 -11.53 -8.92 10.87
C ARG A 120 -12.61 -9.81 11.48
N LEU A 121 -13.11 -10.77 10.70
CA LEU A 121 -14.02 -11.81 11.15
C LEU A 121 -13.30 -13.15 11.03
N LEU A 122 -13.05 -13.81 12.17
CA LEU A 122 -12.20 -15.00 12.25
C LEU A 122 -10.81 -14.74 11.62
N ARG A 123 -10.44 -15.52 10.60
CA ARG A 123 -9.17 -15.40 9.85
C ARG A 123 -9.29 -14.53 8.59
N TRP A 124 -10.47 -13.98 8.31
CA TRP A 124 -10.77 -13.25 7.08
C TRP A 124 -10.94 -11.76 7.35
N TYR A 125 -10.60 -10.95 6.35
CA TYR A 125 -10.85 -9.51 6.37
C TYR A 125 -12.05 -9.21 5.47
N LEU A 126 -13.09 -8.61 6.06
CA LEU A 126 -14.26 -8.17 5.33
C LEU A 126 -14.01 -6.77 4.76
N PRO A 127 -14.26 -6.57 3.46
CA PRO A 127 -14.16 -5.26 2.83
C PRO A 127 -15.35 -4.37 3.23
N ASN A 128 -15.15 -3.06 3.15
CA ASN A 128 -16.16 -2.04 3.35
C ASN A 128 -16.20 -1.10 2.12
N PRO A 129 -16.90 -1.49 1.04
CA PRO A 129 -17.01 -0.67 -0.15
C PRO A 129 -17.78 0.64 0.10
N LYS A 130 -18.71 0.71 1.06
CA LYS A 130 -19.30 2.00 1.49
C LYS A 130 -18.26 3.02 1.95
N LEU A 131 -17.28 2.57 2.74
CA LEU A 131 -16.17 3.43 3.16
C LEU A 131 -15.35 3.88 1.96
N PHE A 132 -15.07 2.97 1.03
CA PHE A 132 -14.38 3.28 -0.22
C PHE A 132 -15.15 4.34 -1.01
N ARG A 133 -16.42 4.12 -1.36
CA ARG A 133 -17.30 5.09 -2.04
C ARG A 133 -17.27 6.48 -1.43
N ARG A 134 -17.43 6.57 -0.09
CA ARG A 134 -17.49 7.84 0.63
C ARG A 134 -16.17 8.61 0.59
N LYS A 135 -15.04 7.91 0.53
CA LYS A 135 -13.70 8.51 0.60
C LYS A 135 -13.03 8.63 -0.76
N HIS A 136 -13.49 7.86 -1.74
CA HIS A 136 -13.01 7.88 -3.11
C HIS A 136 -13.31 9.23 -3.75
N LYS A 137 -12.28 9.82 -4.37
CA LYS A 137 -12.43 10.98 -5.24
C LYS A 137 -11.55 10.73 -6.45
N SER A 138 -12.10 10.97 -7.64
CA SER A 138 -11.37 10.82 -8.91
C SER A 138 -10.04 11.59 -8.95
N LYS A 139 -9.99 12.77 -8.32
CA LYS A 139 -8.74 13.55 -8.15
C LYS A 139 -7.65 12.76 -7.42
N TYR A 140 -7.99 12.09 -6.33
CA TYR A 140 -7.02 11.34 -5.52
C TYR A 140 -6.54 10.08 -6.22
N GLU A 141 -7.42 9.43 -6.96
CA GLU A 141 -7.05 8.29 -7.80
C GLU A 141 -6.09 8.69 -8.93
N ARG A 142 -6.35 9.82 -9.63
CA ARG A 142 -5.41 10.35 -10.63
C ARG A 142 -4.03 10.62 -10.01
N ASN A 143 -3.99 11.19 -8.81
CA ASN A 143 -2.76 11.42 -8.07
C ASN A 143 -2.05 10.10 -7.69
N PHE A 144 -2.81 9.08 -7.31
CA PHE A 144 -2.30 7.73 -7.11
C PHE A 144 -1.71 7.13 -8.40
N GLN A 145 -2.36 7.29 -9.55
CA GLN A 145 -1.83 6.79 -10.83
C GLN A 145 -0.53 7.49 -11.22
N LYS A 146 -0.41 8.81 -10.99
CA LYS A 146 0.85 9.53 -11.15
C LYS A 146 1.95 8.96 -10.26
N LEU A 147 1.64 8.72 -8.98
CA LEU A 147 2.56 8.12 -8.02
C LEU A 147 3.00 6.71 -8.46
N LEU A 148 2.05 5.85 -8.88
CA LEU A 148 2.33 4.50 -9.35
C LEU A 148 3.28 4.52 -10.55
N LYS A 149 3.01 5.38 -11.54
CA LYS A 149 3.87 5.55 -12.73
C LYS A 149 5.27 6.04 -12.35
N PHE A 150 5.36 7.01 -11.44
CA PHE A 150 6.64 7.53 -10.94
C PHE A 150 7.47 6.43 -10.23
N VAL A 151 6.86 5.72 -9.28
CA VAL A 151 7.53 4.67 -8.51
C VAL A 151 7.90 3.48 -9.41
N LYS A 152 7.01 3.08 -10.33
CA LYS A 152 7.29 2.07 -11.36
C LYS A 152 8.52 2.46 -12.16
N SER A 153 8.57 3.70 -12.68
CA SER A 153 9.75 4.19 -13.41
C SER A 153 11.02 4.11 -12.57
N ALA A 154 10.97 4.46 -11.28
CA ALA A 154 12.13 4.38 -10.39
C ALA A 154 12.63 2.95 -10.16
N VAL A 155 11.71 1.97 -10.04
CA VAL A 155 12.05 0.54 -9.90
C VAL A 155 12.73 0.00 -11.16
N PHE A 156 12.25 0.37 -12.35
CA PHE A 156 12.77 -0.15 -13.62
C PHE A 156 13.88 0.69 -14.24
N ASN A 157 14.26 1.83 -13.64
CA ASN A 157 15.32 2.68 -14.18
C ASN A 157 16.69 1.98 -14.13
N LYS A 158 17.31 1.73 -15.28
CA LYS A 158 18.63 1.07 -15.37
C LYS A 158 19.74 1.75 -14.56
N LYS A 159 19.66 3.07 -14.32
CA LYS A 159 20.65 3.81 -13.51
C LYS A 159 20.53 3.51 -12.01
N SER A 160 19.33 3.27 -11.48
CA SER A 160 19.14 2.93 -10.06
C SER A 160 19.58 1.50 -9.74
N VAL A 161 19.60 0.62 -10.75
CA VAL A 161 20.08 -0.77 -10.64
C VAL A 161 21.61 -0.90 -10.76
N LYS A 162 22.36 0.21 -10.88
CA LYS A 162 23.77 0.25 -10.45
C LYS A 162 23.85 0.17 -8.93
N VAL A 163 23.21 -0.85 -8.33
CA VAL A 163 23.52 -1.31 -6.99
C VAL A 163 25.00 -1.62 -7.05
N THR A 164 25.81 -0.76 -6.44
CA THR A 164 27.26 -0.89 -6.42
C THR A 164 27.59 -2.32 -6.09
N ALA A 165 28.05 -3.04 -7.11
CA ALA A 165 28.54 -4.40 -7.01
C ALA A 165 29.83 -4.33 -6.20
N CYS A 166 29.70 -4.18 -4.88
CA CYS A 166 30.76 -4.40 -3.92
C CYS A 166 30.99 -5.91 -3.82
N CYS A 167 31.44 -6.48 -4.93
CA CYS A 167 31.86 -7.87 -5.06
C CYS A 167 32.88 -7.95 -6.21
N LYS A 168 33.83 -7.01 -6.23
CA LYS A 168 35.08 -7.24 -6.96
C LYS A 168 35.84 -8.34 -6.21
N LYS A 169 36.00 -9.46 -6.92
CA LYS A 169 36.94 -10.59 -6.78
C LYS A 169 37.57 -10.78 -5.38
N ARG A 170 37.32 -11.97 -4.79
CA ARG A 170 38.06 -12.58 -3.65
C ARG A 170 37.53 -12.34 -2.21
N CYS A 171 36.21 -12.25 -2.01
CA CYS A 171 35.64 -12.50 -0.67
C CYS A 171 35.10 -13.93 -0.60
N LEU A 172 35.87 -14.81 0.06
CA LEU A 172 35.41 -16.06 0.64
C LEU A 172 34.39 -15.74 1.74
N CYS A 173 33.10 -15.75 1.42
CA CYS A 173 32.06 -15.70 2.46
C CYS A 173 31.99 -17.07 3.15
N ARG A 174 32.92 -17.33 4.09
CA ARG A 174 32.75 -18.35 5.11
C ARG A 174 31.76 -17.81 6.15
N GLN A 175 30.80 -18.66 6.50
CA GLN A 175 29.62 -18.36 7.29
C GLN A 175 29.94 -17.91 8.72
N LYS A 176 29.16 -16.95 9.24
CA LYS A 176 28.41 -17.08 10.51
C LYS A 176 27.42 -15.91 10.64
N GLY A 177 26.12 -16.22 10.72
CA GLY A 177 25.09 -15.37 11.33
C GLY A 177 24.48 -14.17 10.58
N GLY A 178 25.04 -13.70 9.47
CA GLY A 178 24.50 -12.54 8.74
C GLY A 178 23.79 -12.92 7.43
N SER A 179 22.62 -12.33 7.15
CA SER A 179 21.83 -12.59 5.93
C SER A 179 22.62 -12.23 4.66
N ILE A 180 23.29 -13.22 4.06
CA ILE A 180 23.95 -13.10 2.77
C ILE A 180 22.87 -12.90 1.72
N ILE A 181 22.81 -11.70 1.13
CA ILE A 181 22.05 -11.48 -0.09
C ILE A 181 22.75 -12.26 -1.20
N SER A 182 22.17 -13.41 -1.58
CA SER A 182 22.78 -14.27 -2.59
C SER A 182 22.83 -13.54 -3.94
N ARG A 183 23.95 -13.67 -4.67
CA ARG A 183 24.08 -13.18 -6.05
C ARG A 183 22.94 -13.67 -6.94
N LYS A 184 22.36 -14.83 -6.61
CA LYS A 184 21.21 -15.43 -7.29
C LYS A 184 19.95 -14.55 -7.20
N CYS A 185 19.66 -13.95 -6.04
CA CYS A 185 18.51 -13.04 -5.88
C CYS A 185 18.61 -11.80 -6.77
N PHE A 186 19.76 -11.13 -6.78
CA PHE A 186 19.97 -9.96 -7.64
C PHE A 186 20.01 -10.33 -9.13
N LYS A 187 20.49 -11.53 -9.49
CA LYS A 187 20.43 -12.02 -10.88
C LYS A 187 18.99 -12.33 -11.30
N GLU A 188 18.19 -12.99 -10.47
CA GLU A 188 16.78 -13.28 -10.77
C GLU A 188 15.93 -12.01 -10.82
N PHE A 189 16.16 -11.07 -9.88
CA PHE A 189 15.51 -9.77 -9.93
C PHE A 189 15.99 -8.91 -11.11
N GLY A 190 17.30 -8.95 -11.42
CA GLY A 190 17.87 -8.31 -12.60
C GLY A 190 17.32 -8.89 -13.90
N PHE A 191 17.10 -10.20 -13.97
CA PHE A 191 16.43 -10.87 -15.07
C PHE A 191 14.96 -10.45 -15.17
N PHE A 192 14.24 -10.32 -14.05
CA PHE A 192 12.88 -9.79 -14.02
C PHE A 192 12.81 -8.35 -14.57
N VAL A 193 13.69 -7.46 -14.07
CA VAL A 193 13.79 -6.08 -14.56
C VAL A 193 14.17 -6.06 -16.04
N PHE A 194 15.10 -6.90 -16.47
CA PHE A 194 15.57 -6.98 -17.85
C PHE A 194 14.49 -7.51 -18.82
N HIS A 195 13.84 -8.63 -18.48
CA HIS A 195 12.75 -9.22 -19.26
C HIS A 195 11.59 -8.24 -19.40
N ARG A 196 11.28 -7.51 -18.34
CA ARG A 196 10.23 -6.50 -18.37
C ARG A 196 10.62 -5.24 -19.14
N LEU A 197 11.86 -4.77 -19.04
CA LEU A 197 12.37 -3.69 -19.89
C LEU A 197 12.39 -4.08 -21.38
N LEU A 198 12.50 -5.38 -21.70
CA LEU A 198 12.34 -5.89 -23.06
C LEU A 198 10.87 -5.88 -23.52
N LEU A 199 9.94 -6.33 -22.67
CA LEU A 199 8.49 -6.26 -22.92
C LEU A 199 7.97 -4.81 -23.05
N GLU A 200 8.49 -3.88 -22.25
CA GLU A 200 8.12 -2.46 -22.35
C GLU A 200 8.73 -1.80 -23.60
N ARG A 201 9.90 -2.26 -24.07
CA ARG A 201 10.45 -1.82 -25.37
C ARG A 201 9.58 -2.23 -26.56
N THR A 202 8.89 -3.36 -26.48
CA THR A 202 7.90 -3.75 -27.48
C THR A 202 6.59 -2.94 -27.39
N LEU A 203 6.35 -2.23 -26.29
CA LEU A 203 5.10 -1.52 -26.01
C LEU A 203 5.20 0.02 -26.00
N GLN A 204 6.38 0.64 -26.10
CA GLN A 204 6.52 2.11 -26.00
C GLN A 204 6.89 2.82 -27.31
N LYS A 205 5.87 3.49 -27.87
CA LYS A 205 5.98 4.69 -28.74
C LYS A 205 5.91 6.01 -27.94
N ASP A 206 5.83 5.97 -26.61
CA ASP A 206 5.49 7.14 -25.77
C ASP A 206 6.65 7.56 -24.84
N GLN A 207 7.76 8.04 -25.45
CA GLN A 207 8.96 8.52 -24.75
C GLN A 207 8.83 9.92 -24.14
N THR A 208 7.73 10.62 -24.40
CA THR A 208 7.51 12.02 -23.97
C THR A 208 7.19 12.14 -22.48
N LEU A 209 6.60 11.11 -21.85
CA LEU A 209 6.22 11.15 -20.43
C LEU A 209 7.40 11.00 -19.46
N GLN A 210 8.51 10.37 -19.87
CA GLN A 210 9.69 10.19 -19.00
C GLN A 210 10.55 11.44 -18.85
N LYS A 211 10.49 12.40 -19.79
CA LYS A 211 11.25 13.65 -19.70
C LYS A 211 10.60 14.68 -18.78
N GLY A 212 9.29 14.60 -18.52
CA GLY A 212 8.54 15.55 -17.69
C GLY A 212 8.47 15.21 -16.20
N ILE A 213 8.74 13.97 -15.79
CA ILE A 213 8.63 13.51 -14.39
C ILE A 213 10.02 13.38 -13.77
N PHE A 214 10.84 14.42 -13.85
CA PHE A 214 12.19 14.41 -13.27
C PHE A 214 12.35 15.49 -12.19
N VAL A 215 11.53 15.41 -11.14
CA VAL A 215 11.84 16.12 -9.88
C VAL A 215 12.80 15.27 -9.07
N ARG A 216 14.08 15.29 -9.46
CA ARG A 216 15.18 14.86 -8.59
C ARG A 216 15.84 16.10 -8.02
N GLY A 217 15.54 16.40 -6.76
CA GLY A 217 16.11 17.56 -6.08
C GLY A 217 16.32 17.27 -4.60
N GLY A 218 17.43 17.78 -4.04
CA GLY A 218 17.73 17.66 -2.61
C GLY A 218 16.63 18.25 -1.72
N GLY A 219 15.89 19.26 -2.21
CA GLY A 219 14.76 19.88 -1.52
C GLY A 219 13.60 18.92 -1.25
N LEU A 220 13.23 18.08 -2.23
CA LEU A 220 12.17 17.09 -2.10
C LEU A 220 12.52 16.03 -1.03
N ILE A 221 13.76 15.53 -1.06
CA ILE A 221 14.26 14.56 -0.08
C ILE A 221 14.24 15.16 1.33
N LYS A 222 14.59 16.44 1.50
CA LYS A 222 14.53 17.13 2.81
C LYS A 222 13.10 17.17 3.36
N LYS A 223 12.11 17.45 2.52
CA LYS A 223 10.68 17.44 2.90
C LYS A 223 10.20 16.03 3.26
N ILE A 224 10.58 15.01 2.49
CA ILE A 224 10.25 13.61 2.83
C ILE A 224 10.87 13.18 4.15
N LYS A 225 12.10 13.60 4.47
CA LYS A 225 12.71 13.35 5.80
C LYS A 225 11.90 13.99 6.94
N LYS A 226 11.36 15.20 6.73
CA LYS A 226 10.48 15.88 7.70
C LYS A 226 9.16 15.11 7.89
N ILE A 227 8.61 14.56 6.80
CA ILE A 227 7.44 13.68 6.85
C ILE A 227 7.75 12.41 7.68
N LEU A 228 8.89 11.76 7.43
CA LEU A 228 9.30 10.57 8.18
C LEU A 228 9.42 10.86 9.67
N SER A 229 10.01 11.99 10.07
CA SER A 229 10.05 12.38 11.49
C SER A 229 8.66 12.61 12.10
N LEU A 230 7.68 13.06 11.31
CA LEU A 230 6.29 13.18 11.78
C LEU A 230 5.66 11.79 11.97
N ILE A 231 5.92 10.87 11.05
CA ILE A 231 5.39 9.50 11.08
C ILE A 231 5.95 8.71 12.25
N ASP A 232 7.22 8.92 12.61
CA ASP A 232 7.84 8.29 13.79
C ASP A 232 7.09 8.59 15.10
N CYS A 233 6.35 9.71 15.16
CA CYS A 233 5.56 10.09 16.32
C CYS A 233 4.07 9.70 16.23
N LEU A 234 3.66 8.82 15.32
CA LEU A 234 2.29 8.30 15.31
C LEU A 234 2.01 7.40 16.52
N GLU A 235 0.83 7.55 17.11
CA GLU A 235 0.34 6.68 18.19
C GLU A 235 -0.03 5.27 17.68
N CYS A 236 -0.41 5.17 16.40
CA CYS A 236 -0.70 3.90 15.76
C CYS A 236 0.59 3.30 15.21
N ASP A 237 1.16 2.31 15.89
CA ASP A 237 2.41 1.67 15.49
C ASP A 237 2.33 0.96 14.15
N LYS A 238 1.19 0.32 13.86
CA LYS A 238 0.95 -0.28 12.56
C LYS A 238 1.01 0.76 11.44
N CYS A 239 0.39 1.91 11.68
CA CYS A 239 0.40 3.06 10.78
C CYS A 239 1.79 3.67 10.67
N LYS A 240 2.56 3.69 11.77
CA LYS A 240 3.96 4.13 11.83
C LYS A 240 4.87 3.28 10.98
N ILE A 241 4.79 1.95 11.10
CA ILE A 241 5.62 1.01 10.32
C ILE A 241 5.27 1.10 8.83
N LEU A 242 3.98 1.04 8.48
CA LEU A 242 3.53 1.09 7.09
C LEU A 242 3.76 2.46 6.45
N GLY A 243 3.55 3.54 7.19
CA GLY A 243 3.89 4.89 6.77
C GLY A 243 5.38 5.05 6.53
N ASN A 244 6.24 4.59 7.45
CA ASN A 244 7.69 4.60 7.26
C ASN A 244 8.08 3.83 6.00
N LEU A 245 7.52 2.63 5.78
CA LEU A 245 7.79 1.85 4.56
C LEU A 245 7.46 2.63 3.29
N GLN A 246 6.28 3.27 3.23
CA GLN A 246 5.85 4.04 2.06
C GLN A 246 6.74 5.26 1.81
N PHE A 247 7.02 6.05 2.83
CA PHE A 247 7.77 7.29 2.68
C PHE A 247 9.28 7.06 2.53
N GLU A 248 9.84 5.99 3.10
CA GLU A 248 11.18 5.54 2.76
C GLU A 248 11.23 5.08 1.30
N GLY A 249 10.26 4.28 0.83
CA GLY A 249 10.19 3.88 -0.58
C GLY A 249 10.11 5.08 -1.54
N LEU A 250 9.28 6.08 -1.22
CA LEU A 250 9.19 7.33 -1.99
C LEU A 250 10.51 8.11 -1.98
N LYS A 251 11.17 8.21 -0.82
CA LYS A 251 12.48 8.87 -0.70
C LYS A 251 13.52 8.20 -1.61
N GLU A 252 13.54 6.88 -1.67
CA GLU A 252 14.45 6.13 -2.53
C GLU A 252 14.08 6.26 -4.01
N ALA A 253 12.78 6.37 -4.35
CA ALA A 253 12.35 6.67 -5.72
C ALA A 253 12.86 8.03 -6.23
N CYS A 254 13.01 9.01 -5.33
CA CYS A 254 13.55 10.33 -5.64
C CYS A 254 15.08 10.40 -5.74
N ARG A 255 15.81 9.34 -5.33
CA ARG A 255 17.28 9.32 -5.32
C ARG A 255 17.85 8.90 -6.66
N GLU A 256 19.03 9.44 -6.98
CA GLU A 256 19.80 9.00 -8.13
C GLU A 256 20.50 7.67 -7.90
N LYS A 257 21.04 7.48 -6.69
CA LYS A 257 21.74 6.28 -6.26
C LYS A 257 20.96 5.64 -5.11
N ILE A 258 20.56 4.39 -5.31
CA ILE A 258 19.76 3.64 -4.35
C ILE A 258 20.66 2.63 -3.63
N SER A 259 20.63 2.65 -2.30
CA SER A 259 21.33 1.66 -1.47
C SER A 259 20.64 0.29 -1.54
N LYS A 260 21.31 -0.79 -1.16
CA LYS A 260 20.68 -2.13 -1.12
C LYS A 260 19.42 -2.16 -0.25
N GLU A 261 19.49 -1.56 0.94
CA GLU A 261 18.32 -1.45 1.83
C GLU A 261 17.24 -0.55 1.23
N GLY A 262 17.64 0.59 0.66
CA GLY A 262 16.71 1.51 -0.01
C GLY A 262 15.97 0.85 -1.16
N PHE A 263 16.64 -0.06 -1.87
CA PHE A 263 16.04 -0.82 -2.95
C PHE A 263 14.91 -1.73 -2.46
N VAL A 264 15.08 -2.35 -1.29
CA VAL A 264 14.03 -3.15 -0.64
C VAL A 264 12.81 -2.29 -0.34
N TYR A 265 13.00 -1.12 0.27
CA TYR A 265 11.90 -0.17 0.53
C TYR A 265 11.18 0.27 -0.73
N LEU A 266 11.93 0.57 -1.80
CA LEU A 266 11.36 0.97 -3.08
C LEU A 266 10.49 -0.14 -3.70
N VAL A 267 10.98 -1.38 -3.74
CA VAL A 267 10.24 -2.52 -4.30
C VAL A 267 9.01 -2.87 -3.46
N LEU A 268 9.12 -2.84 -2.12
CA LEU A 268 7.98 -3.09 -1.24
C LEU A 268 6.91 -2.01 -1.35
N PHE A 269 7.33 -0.75 -1.48
CA PHE A 269 6.41 0.35 -1.74
C PHE A 269 5.71 0.19 -3.09
N TYR A 270 6.46 -0.15 -4.14
CA TYR A 270 5.89 -0.42 -5.45
C TYR A 270 4.89 -1.58 -5.45
N ARG A 271 5.24 -2.70 -4.81
CA ARG A 271 4.32 -3.85 -4.60
C ARG A 271 3.02 -3.42 -3.94
N LYS A 272 3.10 -2.56 -2.91
CA LYS A 272 1.91 -2.02 -2.25
C LYS A 272 1.05 -1.19 -3.19
N LEU A 273 1.65 -0.35 -4.03
CA LEU A 273 0.90 0.43 -5.03
C LEU A 273 0.24 -0.47 -6.07
N CYS A 274 0.91 -1.54 -6.53
CA CYS A 274 0.27 -2.55 -7.39
C CYS A 274 -0.94 -3.20 -6.70
N GLN A 275 -0.80 -3.62 -5.43
CA GLN A 275 -1.94 -4.14 -4.65
C GLN A 275 -3.07 -3.11 -4.53
N THR A 276 -2.76 -1.83 -4.30
CA THR A 276 -3.77 -0.78 -4.27
C THR A 276 -4.56 -0.72 -5.58
N SER A 277 -3.90 -0.85 -6.74
CA SER A 277 -4.58 -0.88 -8.04
C SER A 277 -5.57 -2.06 -8.15
N LEU A 278 -5.19 -3.24 -7.65
CA LEU A 278 -6.06 -4.42 -7.63
C LEU A 278 -7.22 -4.26 -6.64
N ASP A 279 -6.95 -3.69 -5.46
CA ASP A 279 -7.95 -3.46 -4.42
C ASP A 279 -9.01 -2.44 -4.86
N VAL A 280 -8.64 -1.44 -5.67
CA VAL A 280 -9.59 -0.48 -6.26
C VAL A 280 -10.61 -1.21 -7.14
N GLU A 281 -10.15 -2.06 -8.06
CA GLU A 281 -11.06 -2.80 -8.96
C GLU A 281 -11.92 -3.81 -8.19
N TYR A 282 -11.33 -4.49 -7.21
CA TYR A 282 -12.08 -5.37 -6.32
C TYR A 282 -13.17 -4.62 -5.54
N LEU A 283 -12.88 -3.43 -5.00
CA LEU A 283 -13.88 -2.65 -4.28
C LEU A 283 -14.97 -2.11 -5.21
N ARG A 284 -14.62 -1.72 -6.44
CA ARG A 284 -15.59 -1.32 -7.48
C ARG A 284 -16.51 -2.46 -7.88
N SER A 285 -15.97 -3.67 -8.06
CA SER A 285 -16.79 -4.82 -8.44
C SER A 285 -17.76 -5.21 -7.32
N LEU A 286 -17.35 -5.09 -6.06
CA LEU A 286 -18.23 -5.28 -4.90
C LEU A 286 -19.34 -4.23 -4.80
N GLU A 287 -19.06 -2.97 -5.15
CA GLU A 287 -20.07 -1.91 -5.15
C GLU A 287 -21.23 -2.16 -6.11
N ASN A 288 -20.96 -2.86 -7.21
CA ASN A 288 -21.95 -3.22 -8.22
C ASN A 288 -22.59 -4.60 -7.94
N TRP A 289 -22.08 -5.35 -6.97
CA TRP A 289 -22.56 -6.69 -6.69
C TRP A 289 -23.84 -6.62 -5.85
N ILE A 290 -24.95 -7.13 -6.41
CA ILE A 290 -26.27 -7.20 -5.74
C ILE A 290 -26.16 -7.86 -4.35
N GLY A 291 -25.32 -8.88 -4.21
CA GLY A 291 -25.11 -9.55 -2.92
C GLY A 291 -24.53 -8.63 -1.83
N TYR A 292 -23.79 -7.57 -2.18
CA TYR A 292 -23.32 -6.61 -1.19
C TYR A 292 -24.49 -5.79 -0.64
N HIS A 293 -25.46 -5.42 -1.49
CA HIS A 293 -26.69 -4.79 -1.01
C HIS A 293 -27.41 -5.73 -0.04
N PHE A 294 -27.54 -7.02 -0.35
CA PHE A 294 -28.13 -7.98 0.60
C PHE A 294 -27.39 -8.05 1.94
N VAL A 295 -26.05 -8.08 1.93
CA VAL A 295 -25.25 -8.07 3.17
C VAL A 295 -25.45 -6.78 3.96
N ASP A 296 -25.51 -5.66 3.26
CA ASP A 296 -25.72 -4.35 3.86
C ASP A 296 -27.14 -4.18 4.44
N TYR A 297 -28.12 -4.84 3.84
CA TYR A 297 -29.47 -4.96 4.38
C TYR A 297 -29.62 -6.10 5.40
N ALA A 298 -28.65 -7.02 5.51
CA ALA A 298 -28.76 -8.17 6.40
C ALA A 298 -28.82 -7.74 7.86
N ASP A 299 -28.09 -6.69 8.26
CA ASP A 299 -28.19 -6.13 9.60
C ASP A 299 -29.64 -5.66 9.87
N TYR A 300 -30.24 -4.90 8.94
CA TYR A 300 -31.64 -4.48 9.04
C TYR A 300 -32.61 -5.66 9.05
N LEU A 301 -32.36 -6.68 8.23
CA LEU A 301 -33.18 -7.89 8.18
C LEU A 301 -33.12 -8.67 9.51
N ILE A 302 -31.93 -8.79 10.11
CA ILE A 302 -31.73 -9.40 11.43
C ILE A 302 -32.51 -8.60 12.48
N TYR A 303 -32.41 -7.27 12.49
CA TYR A 303 -33.20 -6.43 13.41
C TYR A 303 -34.71 -6.63 13.20
N LEU A 304 -35.19 -6.69 11.96
CA LEU A 304 -36.60 -6.96 11.66
C LEU A 304 -37.05 -8.34 12.14
N ILE A 305 -36.22 -9.37 11.96
CA ILE A 305 -36.47 -10.73 12.46
C ILE A 305 -36.53 -10.73 13.99
N LEU A 306 -35.59 -10.05 14.67
CA LEU A 306 -35.58 -9.95 16.13
C LEU A 306 -36.82 -9.22 16.67
N ILE A 307 -37.22 -8.11 16.02
CA ILE A 307 -38.45 -7.38 16.36
C ILE A 307 -39.68 -8.28 16.17
N PHE A 308 -39.74 -9.04 15.07
CA PHE A 308 -40.84 -9.96 14.80
C PHE A 308 -40.91 -11.09 15.83
N LEU A 309 -39.77 -11.68 16.21
CA LEU A 309 -39.69 -12.68 17.27
C LEU A 309 -40.15 -12.10 18.61
N PHE A 310 -39.73 -10.88 18.95
CA PHE A 310 -40.13 -10.19 20.16
C PHE A 310 -41.65 -9.95 20.22
N ILE A 311 -42.26 -9.46 19.13
CA ILE A 311 -43.71 -9.28 19.03
C ILE A 311 -44.44 -10.61 19.20
N LYS A 312 -43.96 -11.68 18.55
CA LYS A 312 -44.53 -13.03 18.70
C LYS A 312 -44.47 -13.52 20.14
N THR A 313 -43.36 -13.30 20.85
CA THR A 313 -43.21 -13.65 22.26
C THR A 313 -44.22 -12.88 23.13
N ILE A 314 -44.40 -11.58 22.90
CA ILE A 314 -45.41 -10.78 23.64
C ILE A 314 -46.83 -11.32 23.41
N LEU A 315 -47.18 -11.60 22.15
CA LEU A 315 -48.50 -12.15 21.80
C LEU A 315 -48.73 -13.54 22.43
N PHE A 316 -47.69 -14.38 22.46
CA PHE A 316 -47.74 -15.68 23.09
C PHE A 316 -47.95 -15.59 24.61
N VAL A 317 -47.20 -14.74 25.31
CA VAL A 317 -47.36 -14.52 26.76
C VAL A 317 -48.76 -13.97 27.07
N ARG A 318 -49.25 -13.00 26.28
CA ARG A 318 -50.62 -12.48 26.45
C ARG A 318 -51.70 -13.54 26.30
N LYS A 319 -51.48 -14.53 25.43
CA LYS A 319 -52.41 -15.66 25.26
C LYS A 319 -52.38 -16.58 26.48
N LEU A 320 -51.22 -16.80 27.09
CA LEU A 320 -51.07 -17.61 28.29
C LEU A 320 -51.63 -16.96 29.55
N CYS A 321 -51.51 -15.63 29.72
CA CYS A 321 -52.05 -14.93 30.90
C CYS A 321 -53.57 -14.67 30.85
N LYS A 322 -54.24 -14.97 29.73
CA LYS A 322 -55.71 -14.89 29.58
C LYS A 322 -56.41 -16.24 29.79
N LEU A 323 -55.63 -17.29 30.07
CA LEU A 323 -56.05 -18.58 30.62
C LEU A 323 -55.80 -18.53 32.12
#